data_AF-A0A1N7EVM8-F1
#
_entry.id   AF-A0A1N7EVM8-F1
#
_cell.length_a   1.000
_cell.length_b   1.000
_cell.length_c   1.000
_cell.angle_alpha   90.00
_cell.angle_beta   90.00
_cell.angle_gamma   90.00
#
_symmetry.space_group_name_H-M   'P 1'
#
loop_
_entity.id
_entity.type
_entity.pdbx_description
1 polymer ?
#
loop_
_entity_poly.entity_id
_entity_poly.type
_entity_poly.pdbx_seq_one_letter_code
_entity_poly.pdbx_strand_id
1 'polypeptide(L)' 'MLKADVDPRNGTLELDEDFLVDWGECPAGPARAHEIRWPDGDCTSDVWQ' A
#
# COMPACT_ATOMS: atom_id res chain seq x y z
N MET A 1 4.57 -5.44 -1.91
CA MET A 1 3.48 -4.46 -1.65
C MET A 1 2.55 -4.52 -2.82
N LEU A 2 1.27 -4.68 -2.52
CA LEU A 2 0.21 -4.78 -3.51
C LEU A 2 -0.68 -3.54 -3.36
N LYS A 3 -1.32 -3.14 -4.44
CA LYS A 3 -2.39 -2.13 -4.43
C LYS A 3 -3.73 -2.86 -4.55
N ALA A 4 -4.70 -2.41 -3.79
CA ALA A 4 -6.08 -2.85 -3.91
C ALA A 4 -6.97 -1.64 -4.19
N ASP A 5 -7.81 -1.74 -5.21
CA ASP A 5 -8.82 -0.75 -5.53
C ASP A 5 -10.11 -1.11 -4.80
N VAL A 6 -10.66 -0.14 -4.07
CA VAL A 6 -11.84 -0.32 -3.20
C VAL A 6 -12.98 0.54 -3.73
N ASP A 7 -14.13 -0.08 -4.02
CA ASP A 7 -15.38 0.65 -4.31
C ASP A 7 -16.34 0.50 -3.11
N PRO A 8 -16.43 1.52 -2.23
CA PRO A 8 -17.29 1.46 -1.05
C PRO A 8 -18.78 1.54 -1.38
N ARG A 9 -19.17 1.98 -2.58
CA ARG A 9 -20.59 2.09 -2.97
C ARG A 9 -21.15 0.74 -3.38
N ASN A 10 -20.32 -0.10 -3.97
CA ASN A 10 -20.67 -1.46 -4.40
C ASN A 10 -20.13 -2.55 -3.47
N GLY A 11 -19.25 -2.20 -2.53
CA GLY A 11 -18.70 -3.11 -1.53
C GLY A 11 -17.64 -4.07 -2.08
N THR A 12 -16.90 -3.66 -3.11
CA THR A 12 -15.87 -4.50 -3.76
C THR A 12 -14.45 -4.09 -3.35
N LEU A 13 -13.54 -5.05 -3.45
CA LEU A 13 -12.10 -4.88 -3.28
C LEU A 13 -11.41 -5.79 -4.29
N GLU A 14 -10.60 -5.22 -5.16
CA GLU A 14 -9.89 -5.94 -6.23
C GLU A 14 -8.40 -5.57 -6.19
N LEU A 15 -7.53 -6.53 -6.52
CA LEU A 15 -6.09 -6.26 -6.63
C LEU A 15 -5.80 -5.58 -7.97
N ASP A 16 -4.94 -4.57 -7.95
CA ASP A 16 -4.37 -3.99 -9.17
C ASP A 16 -3.26 -4.91 -9.68
N GLU A 17 -3.53 -5.63 -10.77
CA GLU A 17 -2.59 -6.60 -11.36
C GLU A 17 -1.38 -5.93 -12.05
N ASP A 18 -1.45 -4.63 -12.33
CA ASP A 18 -0.35 -3.87 -12.94
C ASP A 18 0.60 -3.27 -11.89
N PHE A 19 0.24 -3.32 -10.60
CA PHE A 19 1.03 -2.75 -9.51
C PHE A 19 1.59 -3.81 -8.56
N LEU A 20 2.92 -4.00 -8.64
CA LEU A 20 3.69 -4.78 -7.68
C LEU A 20 5.00 -4.07 -7.38
N VAL A 21 5.30 -3.96 -6.08
CA VAL A 21 6.67 -3.68 -5.63
C VAL A 21 7.19 -4.93 -4.93
N ASP A 22 8.34 -5.43 -5.38
CA ASP A 22 9.04 -6.57 -4.82
C ASP A 22 10.28 -6.11 -4.03
N TRP A 23 10.36 -6.50 -2.76
CA TRP A 23 11.50 -6.19 -1.88
C TRP A 23 12.56 -7.30 -1.87
N GLY A 24 12.38 -8.39 -2.62
CA GLY A 24 13.38 -9.45 -2.77
C GLY A 24 14.65 -9.00 -3.48
N GLU A 25 14.54 -8.02 -4.39
CA GLU A 25 15.64 -7.56 -5.25
C GLU A 25 16.26 -6.22 -4.80
N CYS A 26 16.13 -5.87 -3.52
CA CYS A 26 16.72 -4.63 -3.01
C CYS A 26 18.27 -4.64 -3.08
N PRO A 27 18.94 -3.49 -3.32
CA PRO A 27 20.40 -3.43 -3.49
C PRO A 27 21.23 -3.99 -2.31
N ALA A 28 20.68 -3.97 -1.10
CA ALA A 28 21.32 -4.49 0.11
C ALA A 28 20.90 -5.94 0.45
N GLY A 29 20.20 -6.62 -0.45
CA GLY A 29 19.58 -7.93 -0.25
C GLY A 29 18.09 -7.85 0.09
N PRO A 30 17.41 -9.00 0.18
CA PRO A 30 15.96 -9.07 0.42
C PRO A 30 15.54 -8.32 1.69
N ALA A 31 14.46 -7.56 1.59
CA ALA A 31 13.90 -6.79 2.69
C ALA A 31 12.44 -7.17 2.98
N ARG A 32 11.96 -6.83 4.18
CA ARG A 32 10.54 -6.93 4.54
C ARG A 32 9.94 -5.52 4.54
N ALA A 33 8.82 -5.37 3.84
CA ALA A 33 7.97 -4.20 4.01
C ALA A 33 7.40 -4.16 5.44
N HIS A 34 7.25 -2.96 6.00
CA HIS A 34 6.73 -2.75 7.35
C HIS A 34 5.50 -1.85 7.33
N GLU A 35 5.67 -0.57 6.95
CA GLU A 35 4.61 0.43 6.88
C GLU A 35 4.77 1.27 5.61
N ILE A 36 3.66 1.86 5.16
CA ILE A 36 3.60 2.82 4.06
C ILE A 36 3.12 4.15 4.64
N ARG A 37 3.73 5.24 4.21
CA ARG A 37 3.27 6.61 4.51
C ARG A 37 2.98 7.30 3.20
N TRP A 38 1.72 7.73 3.02
CA TRP A 38 1.36 8.48 1.83
C TRP A 38 1.86 9.93 1.95
N PRO A 39 2.38 10.55 0.87
CA PRO A 39 2.69 11.96 0.89
C PRO A 39 1.45 12.77 1.32
N ASP A 40 1.66 13.76 2.18
CA ASP A 40 0.60 14.63 2.70
C ASP A 40 -0.46 13.96 3.60
N GLY A 41 -0.29 12.69 3.97
CA GLY A 41 -1.10 11.99 4.96
C GLY A 41 -1.89 10.81 4.38
N ASP A 42 -2.19 9.85 5.26
CA ASP A 42 -2.97 8.65 4.99
C ASP A 42 -4.00 8.41 6.11
N CYS A 43 -4.88 7.42 5.94
CA CYS A 43 -5.96 7.13 6.88
C CYS A 43 -5.48 6.74 8.30
N THR A 44 -4.18 6.62 8.54
CA THR A 44 -3.56 6.25 9.82
C THR A 44 -2.46 7.21 10.28
N SER A 45 -2.09 8.23 9.49
CA SER A 45 -1.04 9.19 9.85
C SER A 45 -1.56 10.31 10.74
N ASP A 46 -2.78 10.76 10.48
CA ASP A 46 -3.31 11.99 11.06
C ASP A 46 -4.21 11.69 12.26
N VAL A 47 -4.04 12.50 13.30
CA VAL A 47 -4.88 12.48 14.49
C VAL A 47 -5.82 13.68 14.44
N TRP A 48 -7.12 13.39 14.45
CA TRP A 48 -8.18 14.38 14.48
C TRP A 48 -8.77 14.48 15.90
N GLN A 49 -9.16 15.68 16.35
CA GLN A 49 -9.87 15.91 17.62
C GLN A 49 -11.37 16.13 17.39
#